data_AF-A0A2A1ZSE4-F1
#
_entry.id   AF-A0A2A1ZSE4-F1
#
_cell.length_a   1.000
_cell.length_b   1.000
_cell.length_c   1.000
_cell.angle_alpha   90.00
_cell.angle_beta   90.00
_cell.angle_gamma   90.00
#
_symmetry.space_group_name_H-M   'P 1'
#
loop_
_entity.id
_entity.type
_entity.pdbx_description
1 polymer ?
#
loop_
_entity_poly.entity_id
_entity_poly.type
_entity_poly.pdbx_seq_one_letter_code
_entity_poly.pdbx_strand_id
1 'polypeptide(L)' 'MDPQLSALLELIMFFVFFPLAFQAFVAFDLSKFFKKNYNWQIQFIYIISAIIFAYLASNSLLRLFELMYIIFD' A
#
# COMPACT_ATOMS: atom_id res chain seq x y z
N MET A 1 -6.15 -17.16 -13.91
CA MET A 1 -4.68 -16.95 -13.87
C MET A 1 -4.02 -18.01 -13.01
N ASP A 2 -2.76 -18.35 -13.32
CA ASP A 2 -1.94 -19.20 -12.45
C ASP A 2 -1.78 -18.54 -11.06
N PRO A 3 -2.07 -19.24 -9.95
CA PRO A 3 -1.95 -18.69 -8.60
C PRO A 3 -0.56 -18.14 -8.27
N GLN A 4 0.51 -18.74 -8.81
CA GLN A 4 1.88 -18.28 -8.60
C GLN A 4 2.12 -16.95 -9.31
N LEU A 5 1.53 -16.78 -10.49
CA LEU A 5 1.66 -15.56 -11.27
C LEU A 5 0.87 -14.41 -10.63
N SER A 6 -0.33 -14.68 -10.10
CA SER A 6 -1.10 -13.71 -9.31
C SER A 6 -0.32 -13.25 -8.07
N ALA A 7 0.28 -14.18 -7.31
CA ALA A 7 1.06 -13.83 -6.12
C ALA A 7 2.32 -13.00 -6.45
N LEU A 8 3.02 -13.34 -7.54
CA LEU A 8 4.17 -12.57 -8.00
C LEU A 8 3.75 -11.15 -8.43
N LEU A 9 2.64 -11.01 -9.15
CA LEU A 9 2.11 -9.71 -9.55
C LEU A 9 1.71 -8.86 -8.33
N GLU A 10 1.03 -9.45 -7.35
CA GLU A 10 0.66 -8.77 -6.11
C GLU A 10 1.89 -8.27 -5.36
N LEU A 11 2.95 -9.09 -5.28
CA LEU A 11 4.21 -8.70 -4.64
C LEU A 11 4.87 -7.51 -5.35
N ILE A 12 4.96 -7.55 -6.68
CA ILE A 12 5.52 -6.45 -7.48
C ILE A 12 4.69 -5.18 -7.26
N MET A 13 3.36 -5.29 -7.31
CA MET A 13 2.46 -4.17 -7.10
C MET A 13 2.61 -3.60 -5.68
N PHE A 14 2.76 -4.44 -4.66
CA PHE A 14 3.01 -3.97 -3.30
C PHE A 14 4.29 -3.12 -3.21
N PHE A 15 5.39 -3.56 -3.84
CA PHE A 15 6.63 -2.80 -3.85
C PHE A 15 6.54 -1.48 -4.64
N VAL A 16 5.65 -1.39 -5.62
CA VAL A 16 5.35 -0.14 -6.33
C VAL A 16 4.47 0.79 -5.48
N PHE A 17 3.43 0.27 -4.85
CA PHE A 17 2.50 1.08 -4.06
C PHE A 17 3.05 1.50 -2.70
N PHE A 18 3.95 0.72 -2.10
CA PHE A 18 4.54 1.06 -0.82
C PHE A 18 5.25 2.43 -0.79
N PRO A 19 6.21 2.74 -1.67
CA PRO A 19 6.85 4.06 -1.68
C PRO A 19 5.87 5.19 -2.02
N LEU A 20 4.88 4.92 -2.89
CA LEU A 20 3.84 5.90 -3.23
C LEU A 20 2.96 6.22 -2.01
N ALA A 21 2.47 5.20 -1.31
CA ALA A 21 1.67 5.35 -0.10
C ALA A 21 2.50 6.02 1.00
N PHE A 22 3.76 5.63 1.17
CA PHE A 22 4.64 6.24 2.17
C PHE A 22 4.85 7.74 1.91
N GLN A 23 5.14 8.14 0.67
CA GLN A 23 5.25 9.55 0.31
C GLN A 23 3.93 10.32 0.55
N ALA A 24 2.80 9.71 0.19
CA ALA A 24 1.49 10.29 0.44
C ALA A 24 1.24 10.51 1.94
N PHE A 25 1.56 9.53 2.79
CA PHE A 25 1.39 9.65 4.24
C PHE A 25 2.32 10.67 4.87
N VAL A 26 3.58 10.71 4.47
CA VAL A 26 4.55 11.69 4.98
C VAL A 26 4.17 13.13 4.59
N ALA A 27 3.48 13.32 3.46
CA ALA A 27 2.96 14.63 3.06
C ALA A 27 1.86 15.15 4.02
N PHE A 28 1.18 14.27 4.75
CA PHE A 28 0.29 14.69 5.83
C PHE A 28 1.11 15.05 7.05
N ASP A 29 1.02 16.30 7.49
CA ASP A 29 1.74 16.77 8.68
C ASP A 29 1.06 16.29 9.98
N LEU A 30 1.37 15.05 10.40
CA LEU A 30 0.89 14.51 11.68
C LEU A 30 1.53 15.18 12.90
N SER A 31 2.60 15.99 12.73
CA SER A 31 3.25 16.66 13.86
C SER A 31 2.32 17.61 14.60
N LYS A 32 1.25 18.08 13.95
CA LYS A 32 0.18 18.90 14.56
C LYS A 32 -0.67 18.16 15.58
N PHE A 33 -0.79 16.84 15.46
CA PHE A 33 -1.60 16.01 16.37
C PHE A 33 -0.78 15.43 17.53
N PHE A 34 0.53 15.33 17.37
CA PHE A 34 1.43 14.74 18.36
C PHE A 34 2.16 15.82 19.16
N LYS A 35 2.52 15.50 20.41
CA LYS A 35 3.34 16.39 21.24
C LYS A 35 4.75 16.51 20.64
N LYS A 36 5.42 17.63 20.94
CA LYS A 36 6.83 17.86 20.57
C LYS A 36 7.70 16.70 21.11
N ASN A 37 8.58 16.15 20.27
CA ASN A 37 9.49 14.99 20.51
C ASN A 37 8.93 13.57 20.27
N TYR A 38 7.73 13.41 19.71
CA TYR A 38 7.17 12.07 19.38
C TYR A 38 7.51 11.60 17.95
N ASN A 39 8.71 11.95 17.46
CA ASN A 39 9.10 11.67 16.06
C ASN A 39 9.08 10.18 15.72
N TRP A 40 9.50 9.32 16.65
CA TRP A 40 9.52 7.87 16.42
C TRP A 40 8.11 7.30 16.25
N GLN A 41 7.15 7.75 17.05
CA GLN A 41 5.75 7.34 16.95
C GLN A 41 5.11 7.81 15.65
N ILE A 42 5.40 9.05 15.23
CA ILE A 42 4.92 9.60 13.96
C ILE A 42 5.46 8.79 12.78
N GLN A 43 6.76 8.49 12.76
CA GLN A 43 7.38 7.67 11.72
C GLN A 43 6.80 6.25 11.69
N PHE A 44 6.60 5.65 12.87
CA PHE A 44 5.99 4.33 12.98
C PHE A 44 4.57 4.31 12.39
N ILE A 45 3.77 5.34 12.65
CA ILE A 45 2.43 5.48 12.07
C ILE A 45 2.51 5.60 10.55
N TYR A 46 3.40 6.44 10.00
CA TYR A 46 3.56 6.55 8.55
C TYR A 46 3.93 5.22 7.89
N ILE A 47 4.87 4.47 8.48
CA ILE A 47 5.29 3.16 7.95
C ILE A 47 4.11 2.17 7.99
N ILE A 48 3.43 2.05 9.13
CA ILE A 48 2.30 1.13 9.26
C ILE A 48 1.17 1.50 8.30
N SER A 49 0.79 2.77 8.24
CA SER A 49 -0.24 3.24 7.32
C SER A 49 0.15 2.95 5.87
N ALA A 50 1.41 3.18 5.49
CA ALA A 50 1.90 2.88 4.15
C ALA A 50 1.85 1.38 3.82
N ILE A 51 2.25 0.49 4.73
CA ILE A 51 2.17 -0.96 4.54
C ILE A 51 0.72 -1.38 4.33
N ILE A 52 -0.19 -0.93 5.20
CA ILE A 52 -1.62 -1.29 5.12
C ILE A 52 -2.21 -0.84 3.78
N PHE A 53 -1.97 0.42 3.38
CA PHE A 53 -2.51 0.95 2.13
C PHE A 53 -1.89 0.32 0.90
N ALA A 54 -0.59 0.03 0.91
CA ALA A 54 0.07 -0.66 -0.19
C ALA A 54 -0.50 -2.06 -0.40
N TYR A 55 -0.73 -2.81 0.69
CA TYR A 55 -1.39 -4.11 0.64
C TYR A 55 -2.83 -4.02 0.13
N LEU A 56 -3.61 -3.06 0.63
CA LEU A 56 -4.99 -2.87 0.15
C LEU A 56 -5.01 -2.52 -1.34
N ALA A 57 -4.13 -1.61 -1.79
CA ALA A 57 -4.04 -1.22 -3.19
C ALA A 57 -3.61 -2.39 -4.09
N SER A 58 -2.57 -3.14 -3.71
CA SER A 58 -2.09 -4.29 -4.48
C SER A 58 -3.16 -5.36 -4.61
N ASN A 59 -3.82 -5.73 -3.51
CA ASN A 59 -4.88 -6.73 -3.48
C ASN A 59 -6.12 -6.25 -4.27
N SER A 60 -6.53 -4.98 -4.12
CA SER A 60 -7.64 -4.42 -4.89
C SER A 60 -7.39 -4.42 -6.40
N LEU A 61 -6.17 -4.08 -6.82
CA LEU A 61 -5.81 -4.10 -8.24
C LEU A 61 -5.68 -5.51 -8.80
N LEU A 62 -5.13 -6.45 -8.03
CA LEU A 62 -5.12 -7.86 -8.42
C LEU A 62 -6.54 -8.38 -8.67
N ARG A 63 -7.47 -8.12 -7.73
CA ARG A 63 -8.88 -8.49 -7.88
C ARG A 63 -9.54 -7.85 -9.10
N LEU A 64 -9.20 -6.60 -9.41
CA LEU A 64 -9.67 -5.94 -10.64
C LEU A 64 -9.15 -6.64 -11.89
N PHE A 65 -7.87 -7.01 -11.93
CA PHE A 65 -7.32 -7.78 -13.05
C PHE A 65 -7.97 -9.16 -13.21
N GLU A 66 -8.20 -9.86 -12.10
CA GLU A 66 -8.90 -11.15 -12.12
C GLU A 66 -10.34 -11.03 -12.64
N LEU A 67 -11.08 -10.02 -12.18
CA LEU A 67 -12.43 -9.75 -12.68
C LEU A 67 -12.44 -9.39 -14.16
N MET A 68 -11.51 -8.54 -14.61
CA MET A 68 -11.39 -8.24 -16.05
C MET A 68 -11.08 -9.50 -16.85
N TYR A 69 -10.13 -10.32 -16.40
CA TYR A 69 -9.79 -11.58 -17.05
C TYR A 69 -11.02 -12.49 -17.20
N ILE A 70 -11.81 -12.65 -16.15
CA ILE A 70 -13.06 -13.44 -16.18
C ILE A 70 -14.11 -12.86 -17.14
N ILE A 71 -14.16 -11.53 -17.32
CA ILE A 71 -15.15 -10.88 -18.19
C ILE A 71 -14.77 -10.99 -19.68
N PHE A 72 -13.47 -11.02 -19.99
CA PHE A 72 -12.97 -10.94 -21.36
C PHE A 72 -12.52 -12.28 -21.98
N ASP A 73 -12.37 -13.35 -21.18
CA ASP A 73 -12.23 -14.75 -21.63
C ASP A 73 -13.59 -15.47 -21.68
#